data_AF-A0A452ZZA8-F1
#
_entry.id   AF-A0A452ZZA8-F1
#
_cell.length_a   1.000
_cell.length_b   1.000
_cell.length_c   1.000
_cell.angle_alpha   90.00
_cell.angle_beta   90.00
_cell.angle_gamma   90.00
#
_symmetry.space_group_name_H-M   'P 1'
#
loop_
_entity.id
_entity.type
_entity.pdbx_description
1 polymer ?
#
loop_
_entity_poly.entity_id
_entity_poly.type
_entity_poly.pdbx_seq_one_letter_code
_entity_poly.pdbx_strand_id
1 'polypeptide(L)'
;MFDVTSRLTYKNVPTWHRDLCRVCENIPIVLCGNKVDVKNRQVKAKQVTFHRKKNLQYYEISAKSNYNFEKPFLYLARKLAGDPNIHFVEAVALKPPEVTFDLAMQQQ
;
A
#
# COMPACT_ATOMS: atom_id res chain seq x y z
N MET A 1 -4.26 5.22 -2.45
CA MET A 1 -2.79 5.29 -2.21
C MET A 1 -2.44 6.66 -1.65
N PHE A 2 -1.38 6.77 -0.85
CA PHE A 2 -0.82 8.06 -0.41
C PHE A 2 0.72 8.00 -0.44
N ASP A 3 1.36 9.15 -0.28
CA ASP A 3 2.82 9.31 -0.27
C ASP A 3 3.33 9.53 1.16
N VAL A 4 4.25 8.67 1.65
CA VAL A 4 4.77 8.79 3.02
C VAL A 4 5.63 10.03 3.24
N THR A 5 6.06 10.70 2.18
CA THR A 5 6.82 11.97 2.21
C THR A 5 5.91 13.19 2.22
N SER A 6 4.59 13.03 2.08
CA SER A 6 3.64 14.15 2.07
C SER A 6 2.44 13.91 2.97
N ARG A 7 2.40 14.61 4.12
CA ARG A 7 1.29 14.52 5.09
C ARG A 7 -0.06 14.87 4.48
N LEU A 8 -0.09 15.79 3.51
CA LEU A 8 -1.32 16.21 2.85
C LEU A 8 -1.99 15.04 2.12
N THR A 9 -1.21 14.18 1.46
CA THR A 9 -1.76 13.02 0.74
C THR A 9 -2.44 12.03 1.69
N TYR A 10 -1.88 11.81 2.88
CA TYR A 10 -2.50 10.96 3.90
C TYR A 10 -3.77 11.60 4.48
N LYS A 11 -3.76 12.93 4.73
CA LYS A 11 -4.95 13.67 5.18
C LYS A 11 -6.14 13.54 4.22
N ASN A 12 -5.88 13.36 2.92
CA ASN A 12 -6.92 13.21 1.89
C ASN A 12 -7.46 11.78 1.73
N VAL A 13 -6.83 10.76 2.34
CA VAL A 13 -7.28 9.36 2.25
C VAL A 13 -8.75 9.15 2.63
N PRO A 14 -9.28 9.76 3.73
CA PRO A 14 -10.68 9.62 4.08
C PRO A 14 -11.64 10.14 3.01
N THR A 15 -11.28 11.23 2.33
CA THR A 15 -12.07 11.81 1.23
C THR A 15 -12.14 10.84 0.05
N TRP A 16 -11.00 10.32 -0.39
CA TRP A 16 -10.95 9.32 -1.47
C TRP A 16 -11.74 8.06 -1.14
N HIS A 17 -11.59 7.54 0.09
CA HIS A 17 -12.36 6.38 0.53
C HIS A 17 -13.87 6.66 0.53
N ARG A 18 -14.30 7.82 1.05
CA ARG A 18 -15.71 8.21 1.05
C ARG A 18 -16.27 8.25 -0.38
N ASP A 19 -15.56 8.90 -1.29
CA ASP A 19 -16.04 9.08 -2.66
C ASP A 19 -16.07 7.75 -3.43
N LEU A 20 -15.12 6.85 -3.18
CA LEU A 20 -15.15 5.48 -3.70
C LEU A 20 -16.34 4.68 -3.17
N CYS A 21 -16.53 4.64 -1.85
CA CYS A 21 -17.61 3.85 -1.23
C CYS A 21 -19.01 4.41 -1.50
N ARG A 22 -19.13 5.66 -1.94
CA ARG A 22 -20.41 6.22 -2.41
C ARG A 22 -20.90 5.60 -3.72
N VAL A 23 -20.00 5.07 -4.53
CA VAL A 23 -20.31 4.48 -5.84
C VAL A 23 -20.21 2.95 -5.78
N CYS A 24 -19.17 2.43 -5.14
CA CYS A 24 -18.91 1.00 -5.02
C CYS A 24 -18.95 0.58 -3.56
N GLU A 25 -20.08 0.01 -3.14
CA GLU A 25 -20.23 -0.52 -1.78
C GLU A 25 -19.56 -1.90 -1.64
N ASN A 26 -19.03 -2.20 -0.45
CA ASN A 26 -18.54 -3.53 -0.04
C ASN A 26 -17.44 -4.18 -0.90
N ILE A 27 -16.70 -3.41 -1.70
CA ILE A 27 -15.53 -3.92 -2.43
C ILE A 27 -14.29 -4.04 -1.51
N PRO A 28 -13.40 -5.03 -1.73
CA PRO A 28 -12.15 -5.10 -0.99
C PRO A 28 -11.22 -3.94 -1.38
N ILE A 29 -10.67 -3.24 -0.38
CA ILE A 29 -9.79 -2.07 -0.58
C ILE A 29 -8.47 -2.28 0.16
N VAL A 30 -7.37 -1.91 -0.49
CA VAL A 30 -6.03 -1.87 0.10
C VAL A 30 -5.53 -0.43 0.17
N LEU A 31 -5.08 -0.01 1.35
CA LEU A 31 -4.37 1.24 1.55
C LEU A 31 -2.87 1.03 1.32
N CYS A 32 -2.29 1.74 0.36
CA CYS A 32 -0.85 1.71 0.13
C CYS A 32 -0.20 3.04 0.51
N GLY A 33 0.86 2.98 1.33
CA GLY A 33 1.78 4.09 1.59
C GLY A 33 3.02 3.94 0.71
N ASN A 34 3.16 4.81 -0.29
CA ASN A 34 4.22 4.74 -1.30
C ASN A 34 5.43 5.61 -0.93
N LYS A 35 6.57 5.38 -1.59
CA LYS A 35 7.87 6.07 -1.44
C LYS A 35 8.58 5.80 -0.11
N VAL A 36 8.44 4.59 0.41
CA VAL A 36 9.12 4.18 1.66
C VAL A 36 10.64 4.07 1.52
N ASP A 37 11.17 4.15 0.30
CA ASP A 37 12.60 4.27 -0.01
C ASP A 37 13.18 5.66 0.33
N VAL A 38 12.34 6.68 0.49
CA VAL A 38 12.80 8.05 0.73
C VAL A 38 13.03 8.30 2.23
N LYS A 39 14.27 8.71 2.58
CA LYS A 39 14.69 9.00 3.97
C LYS A 39 13.84 10.08 4.65
N ASN A 40 13.44 11.13 3.93
CA ASN A 40 12.65 12.24 4.48
C ASN A 40 11.16 11.85 4.65
N ARG A 41 10.91 10.83 5.46
CA ARG A 41 9.58 10.32 5.75
C ARG A 41 8.81 11.30 6.63
N GLN A 42 7.64 11.73 6.17
CA GLN A 42 6.78 12.69 6.86
C GLN A 42 5.57 12.05 7.56
N VAL A 43 5.20 10.84 7.16
CA VAL A 43 4.11 10.04 7.73
C VAL A 43 4.68 8.71 8.19
N LYS A 44 4.88 8.56 9.50
CA LYS A 44 5.41 7.33 10.13
C LYS A 44 4.36 6.22 10.15
N ALA A 45 4.79 4.96 10.13
CA ALA A 45 3.88 3.80 10.12
C ALA A 45 2.87 3.86 11.29
N LYS A 46 3.33 4.25 12.48
CA LYS A 46 2.49 4.42 13.68
C LYS A 46 1.37 5.47 13.53
N GLN A 47 1.54 6.45 12.63
CA GLN A 47 0.55 7.50 12.38
C GLN A 47 -0.55 7.03 11.40
N VAL A 48 -0.32 5.95 10.66
CA VAL A 48 -1.25 5.42 9.66
C VAL A 48 -2.29 4.55 10.35
N THR A 49 -3.37 5.15 10.83
CA THR A 49 -4.43 4.46 11.59
C THR A 49 -5.73 4.28 10.82
N PHE A 50 -5.90 4.93 9.66
CA PHE A 50 -7.16 4.92 8.91
C PHE A 50 -7.60 3.51 8.51
N HIS A 51 -6.64 2.65 8.13
CA HIS A 51 -6.90 1.28 7.73
C HIS A 51 -7.58 0.47 8.85
N ARG A 52 -7.18 0.63 10.11
CA ARG A 52 -7.83 -0.02 11.26
C ARG A 52 -9.28 0.43 11.45
N LYS A 53 -9.55 1.73 11.28
CA LYS A 53 -10.89 2.30 11.45
C LYS A 53 -11.88 1.81 10.38
N LYS A 54 -11.39 1.46 9.20
CA LYS A 54 -12.20 1.01 8.05
C LYS A 54 -12.01 -0.46 7.71
N ASN A 55 -11.31 -1.22 8.56
CA ASN A 55 -10.97 -2.63 8.34
C ASN A 55 -10.32 -2.90 6.97
N LEU A 56 -9.40 -2.03 6.57
CA LEU A 56 -8.66 -2.14 5.31
C LEU A 56 -7.30 -2.79 5.55
N GLN A 57 -6.80 -3.47 4.53
CA GLN A 57 -5.42 -3.91 4.54
C GLN A 57 -4.48 -2.73 4.25
N TYR A 58 -3.36 -2.64 4.96
CA TYR A 58 -2.34 -1.63 4.74
C TYR A 58 -1.00 -2.26 4.34
N TYR A 59 -0.38 -1.73 3.29
CA TYR A 59 0.98 -2.08 2.89
C TYR A 59 1.84 -0.84 2.65
N GLU A 60 3.09 -0.94 3.08
CA GLU A 60 4.16 -0.04 2.70
C GLU A 60 4.80 -0.54 1.42
N ILE A 61 4.86 0.33 0.42
CA ILE A 61 5.36 0.01 -0.92
C ILE A 61 6.38 1.05 -1.39
N SER A 62 7.24 0.64 -2.30
CA SER A 62 7.97 1.58 -3.16
C SER A 62 7.88 1.12 -4.60
N ALA A 63 7.26 1.97 -5.43
CA ALA A 63 7.28 1.76 -6.87
C ALA A 63 8.70 1.87 -7.45
N LYS A 64 9.62 2.59 -6.78
CA LYS A 64 10.98 2.83 -7.28
C LYS A 64 11.91 1.64 -7.08
N SER A 65 11.77 0.95 -5.96
CA SER A 65 12.58 -0.22 -5.62
C SER A 65 11.86 -1.56 -5.82
N ASN A 66 10.62 -1.53 -6.34
CA ASN A 66 9.71 -2.68 -6.39
C ASN A 66 9.39 -3.29 -5.01
N TYR A 67 9.65 -2.58 -3.91
CA TYR A 67 9.40 -3.11 -2.56
C TYR A 67 7.90 -3.34 -2.32
N ASN A 68 7.56 -4.58 -1.91
CA ASN A 68 6.20 -5.05 -1.61
C ASN A 68 5.17 -4.82 -2.73
N PHE A 69 5.60 -4.63 -3.98
CA PHE A 69 4.69 -4.25 -5.08
C PHE A 69 3.54 -5.26 -5.29
N GLU A 70 3.82 -6.55 -5.07
CA GLU A 70 2.88 -7.66 -5.29
C GLU A 70 1.81 -7.78 -4.20
N LYS A 71 2.11 -7.35 -2.96
CA LYS A 71 1.28 -7.63 -1.78
C LYS A 71 -0.14 -7.08 -1.89
N PRO A 72 -0.37 -5.83 -2.37
CA PRO A 72 -1.71 -5.32 -2.60
C PRO A 72 -2.52 -6.19 -3.56
N PHE A 73 -1.91 -6.61 -4.67
CA PHE A 73 -2.58 -7.43 -5.68
C PHE A 73 -2.87 -8.83 -5.17
N LEU A 74 -1.94 -9.45 -4.46
CA LEU A 74 -2.12 -10.77 -3.87
C LEU A 74 -3.26 -10.78 -2.85
N TYR A 75 -3.34 -9.76 -1.99
CA TYR A 75 -4.45 -9.61 -1.04
C TYR A 75 -5.79 -9.50 -1.77
N LEU A 76 -5.87 -8.65 -2.80
CA LEU A 76 -7.10 -8.48 -3.58
C LEU A 76 -7.48 -9.78 -4.30
N ALA A 77 -6.53 -10.48 -4.91
CA ALA A 77 -6.77 -11.77 -5.58
C ALA A 77 -7.37 -12.80 -4.60
N ARG A 78 -6.79 -12.96 -3.41
CA ARG A 78 -7.30 -13.85 -2.36
C ARG A 78 -8.72 -13.47 -1.92
N LYS A 79 -8.99 -12.17 -1.76
CA LYS A 79 -10.32 -11.69 -1.33
C LYS A 79 -11.38 -11.85 -2.40
N LEU A 80 -11.05 -11.58 -3.66
CA LEU A 80 -11.99 -11.66 -4.77
C LEU A 80 -12.29 -13.10 -5.17
N ALA A 81 -11.29 -13.99 -5.12
CA ALA A 81 -11.48 -15.41 -5.43
C ALA A 81 -12.01 -16.23 -4.24
N GLY A 82 -11.96 -15.68 -3.02
CA GLY A 82 -12.36 -16.39 -1.80
C GLY A 82 -11.39 -17.49 -1.35
N ASP A 83 -10.19 -17.57 -1.93
CA ASP A 83 -9.19 -18.57 -1.61
C ASP A 83 -7.94 -17.93 -0.97
N PRO A 84 -7.63 -18.23 0.31
CA PRO A 84 -6.45 -17.70 0.99
C PRO A 84 -5.12 -18.31 0.48
N ASN A 85 -5.16 -19.43 -0.23
CA ASN A 85 -3.97 -20.17 -0.66
C ASN A 85 -3.42 -19.71 -2.03
N ILE A 86 -4.11 -18.78 -2.69
CA ILE A 86 -3.61 -18.17 -3.94
C ILE A 86 -2.23 -17.58 -3.68
N HIS A 87 -1.31 -17.88 -4.58
CA HIS A 87 0.03 -17.32 -4.66
C HIS A 87 0.37 -17.07 -6.12
N PHE A 88 1.21 -16.06 -6.38
CA PHE A 88 1.74 -15.85 -7.72
C PHE A 88 2.84 -16.87 -7.98
N VAL A 89 2.78 -17.52 -9.13
CA VAL A 89 3.70 -18.60 -9.52
C VAL A 89 4.91 -18.08 -10.29
N GLU A 90 4.79 -16.90 -10.90
CA GLU A 90 5.82 -16.28 -11.71
C GLU A 90 6.04 -14.83 -11.27
N ALA A 91 7.29 -14.39 -11.37
CA ALA A 91 7.62 -12.99 -11.22
C ALA A 91 7.08 -12.21 -12.41
N VAL A 92 6.36 -11.12 -12.14
CA VAL A 92 5.95 -10.18 -13.18
C VAL A 92 7.21 -9.57 -13.79
N ALA A 93 7.23 -9.41 -15.11
CA ALA A 93 8.29 -8.69 -15.83
C ALA A 93 8.26 -7.19 -15.43
N LEU A 94 8.91 -6.87 -14.31
CA LEU A 94 9.05 -5.50 -13.82
C LEU A 94 10.26 -4.83 -14.45
N LYS A 95 10.19 -3.50 -14.56
CA LYS A 95 11.38 -2.70 -14.81
C LYS A 95 12.37 -2.94 -13.66
N PRO A 96 13.68 -3.02 -13.94
CA PRO A 96 14.69 -3.10 -12.90
C PRO A 96 14.50 -1.98 -11.86
N PRO A 97 14.71 -2.26 -10.56
CA PRO A 97 14.58 -1.24 -9.54
C PRO A 97 15.56 -0.10 -9.78
N GLU A 98 15.08 1.14 -9.70
CA GLU A 98 15.94 2.32 -9.87
C GLU A 98 16.79 2.60 -8.62
N VAL A 99 16.40 2.05 -7.46
CA VAL A 99 17.11 2.16 -6.19
C VAL A 99 17.06 0.85 -5.41
N THR A 100 18.14 0.53 -4.71
CA THR A 100 18.17 -0.55 -3.74
C THR A 100 17.36 -0.16 -2.50
N PHE A 101 16.47 -1.03 -2.04
CA PHE A 101 15.71 -0.80 -0.83
C PHE A 101 16.51 -1.25 0.40
N ASP A 102 16.79 -0.33 1.33
CA ASP A 102 17.45 -0.65 2.59
C ASP A 102 16.42 -0.93 3.69
N LEU A 103 16.34 -2.19 4.14
CA LEU A 103 15.43 -2.63 5.21
C LEU A 103 15.75 -1.99 6.57
N ALA A 104 16.99 -1.58 6.82
CA ALA A 104 17.37 -0.92 8.07
C ALA A 104 16.72 0.47 8.21
N MET A 105 16.44 1.12 7.08
CA MET A 105 15.78 2.45 7.05
C MET A 105 14.31 2.41 7.49
N GLN A 106 13.66 1.24 7.53
CA GLN A 106 12.27 1.12 7.96
C GLN A 106 12.05 1.20 9.48
N GLN A 107 13.11 1.04 10.28
CA GLN A 107 13.00 0.94 11.76
C GLN A 107 12.98 2.30 12.50
N GLN A 108 13.05 3.44 11.79
CA GLN A 108 13.07 4.81 12.37
C GLN A 108 11.75 5.60 12.18
#